data_AF-A0A7J4FWE5-F1
#
_entry.id   AF-A0A7J4FWE5-F1
#
_cell.length_a   1.000
_cell.length_b   1.000
_cell.length_c   1.000
_cell.angle_alpha   90.00
_cell.angle_beta   90.00
_cell.angle_gamma   90.00
#
_symmetry.space_group_name_H-M   'P 1'
#
loop_
_entity.id
_entity.type
_entity.pdbx_description
1 polymer ?
#
loop_
_entity_poly.entity_id
_entity_poly.type
_entity_poly.pdbx_seq_one_letter_code
_entity_poly.pdbx_strand_id
1 'polypeptide(L)'
;MAVSDTTLTERQMQILRLRNDGHSQEEIAAELGTTKQNISAIEKTARKNIKRAENTLKFVKMLNAPIWFEVSEGTRLDDLIGTIYSKADAGDADVHVRYDGIALASRIRELAGERIRHRVVVVNFEIGITMNGDVLVR
;
A
#
# COMPACT_ATOMS: atom_id res chain seq x y z
N MET A 1 -2.23 -23.74 -4.20
CA MET A 1 -2.68 -23.06 -2.97
C MET A 1 -4.13 -23.44 -2.75
N ALA A 2 -4.44 -24.03 -1.59
CA ALA A 2 -5.83 -24.33 -1.26
C ALA A 2 -6.61 -23.01 -1.14
N VAL A 3 -7.87 -23.05 -1.54
CA VAL A 3 -8.83 -21.92 -1.44
C VAL A 3 -8.96 -21.40 0.01
N SER A 4 -8.49 -22.17 1.00
CA SER A 4 -8.65 -21.93 2.44
C SER A 4 -7.66 -20.96 3.10
N ASP A 5 -6.58 -20.52 2.46
CA ASP A 5 -5.52 -19.74 3.13
C ASP A 5 -5.64 -18.22 2.93
N THR A 6 -6.83 -17.73 2.59
CA THR A 6 -7.09 -16.30 2.38
C THR A 6 -8.37 -15.85 3.05
N THR A 7 -8.48 -14.53 3.29
CA THR A 7 -9.70 -13.90 3.82
C THR A 7 -10.79 -13.70 2.76
N LEU A 8 -10.49 -14.06 1.50
CA LEU A 8 -11.43 -13.97 0.39
C LEU A 8 -12.37 -15.18 0.36
N THR A 9 -13.63 -14.94 0.00
CA THR A 9 -14.57 -16.04 -0.25
C THR A 9 -14.31 -16.69 -1.61
N GLU A 10 -14.79 -17.93 -1.79
CA GLU A 10 -14.76 -18.61 -3.09
C GLU A 10 -15.31 -17.76 -4.22
N ARG A 11 -16.46 -17.12 -3.99
CA ARG A 11 -17.12 -16.25 -4.95
C ARG A 11 -16.26 -15.03 -5.30
N GLN A 12 -15.59 -14.43 -4.31
CA GLN A 12 -14.68 -13.30 -4.55
C GLN A 12 -13.47 -13.74 -5.37
N MET A 13 -12.88 -14.90 -5.07
CA MET A 13 -11.77 -15.46 -5.84
C MET A 13 -12.17 -15.77 -7.28
N GLN A 14 -13.34 -16.38 -7.49
CA GLN A 14 -13.86 -16.67 -8.83
C GLN A 14 -14.02 -15.39 -9.65
N ILE A 15 -14.64 -14.36 -9.09
CA ILE A 15 -14.81 -13.06 -9.77
C ILE A 15 -13.45 -12.43 -10.10
N LEU A 16 -12.49 -12.44 -9.16
CA LEU A 16 -11.16 -11.88 -9.40
C LEU A 16 -10.38 -12.63 -10.49
N ARG A 17 -10.53 -13.96 -10.60
CA ARG A 17 -9.93 -14.75 -11.70
C ARG A 17 -10.50 -14.33 -13.05
N LEU A 18 -11.82 -14.31 -13.18
CA LEU A 18 -12.47 -13.88 -14.44
C LEU A 18 -12.10 -12.43 -14.81
N ARG A 19 -11.99 -11.53 -13.83
CA ARG A 19 -11.50 -10.15 -14.06
C ARG A 19 -10.05 -10.13 -14.53
N ASN A 20 -9.18 -10.99 -14.00
CA ASN A 20 -7.80 -11.14 -14.46
C ASN A 20 -7.72 -11.66 -15.91
N ASP A 21 -8.66 -12.52 -16.29
CA ASP A 21 -8.74 -13.09 -17.64
C ASP A 21 -9.40 -12.13 -18.65
N GLY A 22 -9.80 -10.93 -18.21
CA GLY A 22 -10.27 -9.84 -19.07
C GLY A 22 -11.79 -9.67 -19.12
N HIS A 23 -12.58 -10.54 -18.48
CA HIS A 23 -14.03 -10.45 -18.50
C HIS A 23 -14.56 -9.18 -17.82
N SER A 24 -15.56 -8.55 -18.42
CA SER A 24 -16.35 -7.46 -17.85
C SER A 24 -17.28 -7.94 -16.72
N GLN A 25 -17.76 -7.02 -15.88
CA GLN A 25 -18.71 -7.36 -14.82
C GLN A 25 -20.04 -7.91 -15.38
N GLU A 26 -20.46 -7.41 -16.55
CA GLU A 26 -21.61 -7.92 -17.29
C GLU A 26 -21.43 -9.37 -17.75
N GLU A 27 -20.29 -9.72 -18.35
CA GLU A 27 -20.01 -11.09 -18.79
C GLU A 27 -19.97 -12.06 -17.60
N ILE A 28 -19.31 -11.64 -16.51
CA ILE A 28 -19.28 -12.42 -15.27
C ILE A 28 -20.69 -12.58 -14.69
N ALA A 29 -21.52 -11.55 -14.74
CA ALA A 29 -22.90 -11.62 -14.27
C ALA A 29 -23.72 -12.63 -15.08
N ALA A 30 -23.55 -12.62 -16.42
CA ALA A 30 -24.20 -13.57 -17.31
C ALA A 30 -23.73 -15.01 -17.07
N GLU A 31 -22.42 -15.23 -16.95
CA GLU A 31 -21.84 -16.56 -16.69
C GLU A 31 -22.30 -17.12 -15.33
N LEU A 32 -22.36 -16.25 -14.31
CA LEU A 32 -22.63 -16.67 -12.94
C LEU A 32 -24.10 -16.54 -12.53
N GLY A 33 -25.00 -16.30 -13.49
CA GLY A 33 -26.46 -16.25 -13.29
C GLY A 33 -26.90 -15.19 -12.28
N THR A 34 -26.29 -14.01 -12.29
CA THR A 34 -26.59 -12.93 -11.33
C THR A 34 -26.60 -11.56 -12.00
N THR A 35 -26.75 -10.49 -11.22
CA THR A 35 -26.75 -9.12 -11.75
C THR A 35 -25.37 -8.50 -11.73
N LYS A 36 -25.09 -7.59 -12.67
CA LYS A 36 -23.86 -6.77 -12.68
C LYS A 36 -23.67 -6.02 -11.36
N GLN A 37 -24.75 -5.52 -10.77
CA GLN A 37 -24.75 -4.83 -9.49
C GLN A 37 -24.24 -5.73 -8.36
N ASN A 38 -24.65 -7.00 -8.35
CA ASN A 38 -24.17 -7.98 -7.39
C ASN A 38 -22.68 -8.29 -7.58
N ILE A 39 -22.23 -8.49 -8.83
CA ILE A 39 -20.80 -8.69 -9.15
C ILE A 39 -19.96 -7.49 -8.69
N SER A 40 -20.42 -6.28 -9.00
CA SER A 40 -19.75 -5.03 -8.60
C SER A 40 -19.61 -4.91 -7.07
N ALA A 41 -20.66 -5.23 -6.32
CA ALA A 41 -20.63 -5.22 -4.86
C ALA A 41 -19.64 -6.25 -4.28
N ILE A 42 -19.63 -7.47 -4.83
CA ILE A 42 -18.72 -8.54 -4.39
C ILE A 42 -17.26 -8.18 -4.74
N GLU A 43 -17.00 -7.70 -5.96
CA GLU A 43 -15.65 -7.28 -6.39
C GLU A 43 -15.13 -6.13 -5.52
N LYS A 44 -15.96 -5.12 -5.25
CA LYS A 44 -15.59 -4.00 -4.37
C LYS A 44 -15.21 -4.49 -2.97
N THR A 45 -15.96 -5.44 -2.43
CA THR A 45 -15.69 -6.04 -1.12
C THR A 45 -14.39 -6.85 -1.15
N ALA A 46 -14.16 -7.63 -2.22
CA ALA A 46 -12.92 -8.39 -2.41
C ALA A 46 -11.70 -7.46 -2.43
N ARG A 47 -11.74 -6.39 -3.22
CA ARG A 47 -10.67 -5.38 -3.30
C ARG A 47 -10.42 -4.70 -1.95
N LYS A 48 -11.49 -4.42 -1.19
CA LYS A 48 -11.37 -3.88 0.18
C LYS A 48 -10.69 -4.87 1.13
N ASN A 49 -11.01 -6.16 1.04
CA ASN A 49 -10.37 -7.20 1.86
C ASN A 49 -8.89 -7.38 1.51
N ILE A 50 -8.54 -7.39 0.22
CA ILE A 50 -7.14 -7.38 -0.24
C ILE A 50 -6.40 -6.18 0.32
N LYS A 51 -6.97 -4.96 0.18
CA LYS A 51 -6.34 -3.74 0.68
C LYS A 51 -6.11 -3.77 2.19
N ARG A 52 -7.06 -4.32 2.95
CA ARG A 52 -6.91 -4.51 4.40
C ARG A 52 -5.79 -5.48 4.73
N ALA A 53 -5.73 -6.63 4.06
CA ALA A 53 -4.67 -7.60 4.25
C ALA A 53 -3.28 -7.01 3.92
N GLU A 54 -3.16 -6.28 2.80
CA GLU A 54 -1.93 -5.54 2.46
C GLU A 54 -1.53 -4.54 3.54
N ASN A 55 -2.49 -3.76 4.05
CA ASN A 55 -2.25 -2.80 5.13
C ASN A 55 -1.82 -3.50 6.42
N THR A 56 -2.36 -4.67 6.74
CA THR A 56 -1.92 -5.50 7.88
C THR A 56 -0.48 -5.95 7.69
N LEU A 57 -0.11 -6.45 6.51
CA LEU A 57 1.26 -6.85 6.20
C LEU A 57 2.22 -5.66 6.27
N LYS A 58 1.82 -4.48 5.79
CA LYS A 58 2.61 -3.24 5.93
C LYS A 58 2.84 -2.86 7.39
N PHE A 59 1.81 -2.95 8.23
CA PHE A 59 1.94 -2.69 9.67
C PHE A 59 2.94 -3.63 10.34
N VAL A 60 2.86 -4.94 10.06
CA VAL A 60 3.83 -5.91 10.59
C VAL A 60 5.25 -5.61 10.11
N LYS A 61 5.43 -5.17 8.86
CA LYS A 61 6.74 -4.74 8.36
C LYS A 61 7.24 -3.47 9.06
N MET A 62 6.36 -2.53 9.41
CA MET A 62 6.71 -1.33 10.16
C MET A 62 7.04 -1.60 11.63
N LEU A 63 6.39 -2.58 12.27
CA LEU A 63 6.75 -3.00 13.63
C LEU A 63 8.20 -3.49 13.73
N ASN A 64 8.69 -4.13 12.67
CA ASN A 64 10.07 -4.61 12.57
C ASN A 64 11.03 -3.59 11.93
N ALA A 65 10.53 -2.39 11.60
CA ALA A 65 11.36 -1.35 11.00
C ALA A 65 12.17 -0.66 12.10
N PRO A 66 13.51 -0.56 11.96
CA PRO A 66 14.35 0.15 12.94
C PRO A 66 13.99 1.63 13.07
N ILE A 67 13.44 2.23 12.02
CA ILE A 67 13.00 3.63 12.01
C ILE A 67 11.53 3.66 11.65
N TRP A 68 10.71 4.24 12.52
CA TRP A 68 9.29 4.49 12.29
C TRP A 68 8.89 5.82 12.95
N PHE A 69 8.31 6.74 12.17
CA PHE A 69 7.83 8.03 12.66
C PHE A 69 6.60 8.53 11.87
N GLU A 70 5.82 9.41 12.50
CA GLU A 70 4.69 10.10 11.86
C GLU A 70 5.15 11.33 11.08
N VAL A 71 4.48 11.59 9.96
CA VAL A 71 4.66 12.77 9.11
C VAL A 71 3.38 13.60 9.16
N SER A 72 3.48 14.81 9.68
CA SER A 72 2.36 15.73 9.81
C SER A 72 1.98 16.39 8.49
N GLU A 73 0.70 16.71 8.35
CA GLU A 73 0.20 17.63 7.33
C GLU A 73 1.01 18.95 7.31
N GLY A 74 1.22 19.48 6.10
CA GLY A 74 2.02 20.68 5.87
C GLY A 74 3.52 20.40 5.68
N THR A 75 4.00 19.20 6.01
CA THR A 75 5.40 18.83 5.77
C THR A 75 5.72 18.86 4.27
N ARG A 76 6.82 19.51 3.87
CA ARG A 76 7.28 19.49 2.48
C ARG A 76 8.04 18.20 2.20
N LEU A 77 7.93 17.70 0.98
CA LEU A 77 8.62 16.47 0.57
C LEU A 77 10.14 16.56 0.72
N ASP A 78 10.72 17.74 0.50
CA ASP A 78 12.17 17.95 0.65
C ASP A 78 12.60 17.86 2.12
N ASP A 79 11.83 18.45 3.03
CA ASP A 79 12.06 18.39 4.47
C ASP A 79 11.92 16.95 4.99
N LEU A 80 10.94 16.22 4.44
CA LEU A 80 10.72 14.82 4.75
C LEU A 80 11.90 13.93 4.32
N ILE A 81 12.45 14.18 3.13
CA ILE A 81 13.64 13.47 2.64
C ILE A 81 14.84 13.74 3.55
N GLY A 82 15.06 15.01 3.94
CA GLY A 82 16.12 15.35 4.89
C GLY A 82 15.94 14.65 6.25
N THR A 83 14.69 14.55 6.73
CA THR A 83 14.34 13.85 7.97
C THR A 83 14.63 12.34 7.87
N ILE A 84 14.33 11.73 6.72
CA ILE A 84 14.61 10.32 6.45
C ILE A 84 16.11 10.03 6.52
N TYR A 85 16.94 10.79 5.81
CA TYR A 85 18.39 10.61 5.86
C TYR A 85 18.96 10.88 7.24
N SER A 86 18.53 11.97 7.89
CA SER A 86 18.96 12.29 9.25
C SER A 86 18.65 11.16 10.23
N LYS A 87 17.46 10.54 10.15
CA LYS A 87 17.09 9.41 11.01
C LYS A 87 17.79 8.11 10.63
N ALA A 88 18.10 7.91 9.35
CA ALA A 88 18.86 6.75 8.88
C ALA A 88 20.31 6.77 9.35
N ASP A 89 20.93 7.95 9.35
CA ASP A 89 22.31 8.16 9.77
C ASP A 89 22.45 8.31 11.30
N ALA A 90 21.40 8.76 12.00
CA ALA A 90 21.42 8.99 13.45
C ALA A 90 21.21 7.69 14.27
N GLY A 91 22.29 6.94 14.49
CA GLY A 91 22.46 6.01 15.62
C GLY A 91 21.83 4.60 15.50
N ASP A 92 22.48 3.64 16.19
CA ASP A 92 22.24 2.19 16.47
C ASP A 92 21.64 1.26 15.39
N ALA A 93 20.85 1.76 14.45
CA ALA A 93 20.21 0.99 13.39
C ALA A 93 21.11 0.80 12.15
N ASP A 94 22.05 1.73 11.90
CA ASP A 94 22.98 1.77 10.75
C ASP A 94 22.33 1.31 9.43
N VAL A 95 21.18 1.91 9.08
CA VAL A 95 20.43 1.50 7.89
C VAL A 95 20.76 2.40 6.70
N HIS A 96 21.39 1.81 5.70
CA HIS A 96 21.60 2.49 4.43
C HIS A 96 20.32 2.55 3.60
N VAL A 97 19.77 3.75 3.40
CA VAL A 97 18.61 3.98 2.51
C VAL A 97 19.02 3.66 1.07
N ARG A 98 18.30 2.72 0.42
CA ARG A 98 18.67 2.22 -0.92
C ARG A 98 18.41 3.18 -2.07
N TYR A 99 17.79 4.33 -1.80
CA TYR A 99 17.31 5.25 -2.81
C TYR A 99 18.11 6.55 -2.72
N ASP A 100 18.54 7.10 -3.86
CA ASP A 100 18.99 8.49 -3.91
C ASP A 100 17.84 9.47 -3.65
N GLY A 101 18.14 10.76 -3.45
CA GLY A 101 17.11 11.76 -3.13
C GLY A 101 15.97 11.85 -4.15
N ILE A 102 16.24 11.66 -5.44
CA ILE A 102 15.22 11.73 -6.51
C ILE A 102 14.36 10.45 -6.50
N ALA A 103 15.00 9.29 -6.42
CA ALA A 103 14.34 8.00 -6.33
C ALA A 103 13.47 7.90 -5.07
N LEU A 104 13.97 8.40 -3.95
CA LEU A 104 13.25 8.46 -2.68
C LEU A 104 12.03 9.36 -2.78
N ALA A 105 12.18 10.56 -3.36
CA ALA A 105 11.07 11.47 -3.59
C ALA A 105 9.97 10.84 -4.47
N SER A 106 10.38 10.12 -5.52
CA SER A 106 9.45 9.42 -6.41
C SER A 106 8.72 8.29 -5.68
N ARG A 107 9.46 7.49 -4.91
CA ARG A 107 8.94 6.36 -4.14
C ARG A 107 7.95 6.80 -3.08
N ILE A 108 8.26 7.85 -2.33
CA ILE A 108 7.34 8.41 -1.32
C ILE A 108 6.06 8.90 -1.99
N ARG A 109 6.13 9.60 -3.12
CA ARG A 109 4.94 10.06 -3.86
C ARG A 109 4.08 8.89 -4.34
N GLU A 110 4.69 7.84 -4.89
CA GLU A 110 3.98 6.63 -5.34
C GLU A 110 3.25 5.95 -4.17
N LEU A 111 3.93 5.78 -3.04
CA LEU A 111 3.38 5.09 -1.87
C LEU A 111 2.36 5.92 -1.07
N ALA A 112 2.57 7.23 -0.98
CA ALA A 112 1.68 8.16 -0.30
C ALA A 112 0.41 8.44 -1.15
N GLY A 113 0.52 8.38 -2.48
CA GLY A 113 -0.59 8.62 -3.39
C GLY A 113 -1.20 10.01 -3.17
N GLU A 114 -2.52 10.05 -2.98
CA GLU A 114 -3.28 11.31 -2.79
C GLU A 114 -2.94 12.09 -1.51
N ARG A 115 -2.16 11.49 -0.59
CA ARG A 115 -1.71 12.13 0.66
C ARG A 115 -0.61 13.17 0.45
N ILE A 116 -0.04 13.24 -0.76
CA ILE A 116 0.90 14.30 -1.15
C ILE A 116 0.37 15.01 -2.38
N ARG A 117 0.23 16.34 -2.31
CA ARG A 117 -0.14 17.20 -3.45
C ARG A 117 0.89 18.30 -3.60
N HIS A 118 1.34 18.55 -4.83
CA HIS A 118 2.34 19.59 -5.15
C HIS A 118 3.60 19.56 -4.24
N ARG A 119 4.03 18.35 -3.80
CA ARG A 119 5.16 18.13 -2.87
C ARG A 119 4.90 18.54 -1.41
N VAL A 120 3.65 18.67 -1.00
CA VAL A 120 3.25 18.94 0.39
C VAL A 120 2.35 17.81 0.87
N VAL A 121 2.59 17.35 2.11
CA VAL A 121 1.74 16.38 2.79
C VAL A 121 0.40 17.05 3.13
N VAL A 122 -0.69 16.48 2.64
CA VAL A 122 -2.06 17.00 2.85
C VAL A 122 -2.87 16.17 3.84
N VAL A 123 -2.38 15.00 4.22
CA VAL A 123 -2.98 14.11 5.23
C VAL A 123 -1.84 13.44 5.97
N ASN A 124 -1.92 13.38 7.30
CA ASN A 124 -0.93 12.66 8.12
C ASN A 124 -0.76 11.21 7.66
N PHE A 125 0.48 10.73 7.72
CA PHE A 125 0.80 9.34 7.45
C PHE A 125 2.07 8.93 8.19
N GLU A 126 2.38 7.65 8.17
CA GLU A 126 3.57 7.11 8.84
C GLU A 126 4.61 6.67 7.82
N ILE A 127 5.89 6.91 8.13
CA ILE A 127 7.03 6.35 7.39
C ILE A 127 7.74 5.33 8.25
N GLY A 128 8.03 4.17 7.64
CA GLY A 128 8.95 3.18 8.16
C GLY A 128 10.13 2.96 7.21
N ILE A 129 11.33 2.78 7.76
CA ILE A 129 12.52 2.36 7.00
C ILE A 129 12.92 0.97 7.50
N THR A 130 12.83 -0.01 6.62
CA THR A 130 13.17 -1.41 6.94
C THR A 130 14.69 -1.60 7.08
N MET A 131 15.13 -2.68 7.72
CA MET A 131 16.56 -3.05 7.82
C MET A 131 17.28 -3.11 6.47
N ASN A 132 16.57 -3.45 5.39
CA ASN A 132 17.13 -3.51 4.05
C ASN A 132 17.17 -2.13 3.36
N GLY A 133 16.87 -1.03 4.08
CA GLY A 133 16.83 0.31 3.51
C GLY A 133 15.63 0.57 2.59
N ASP A 134 14.57 -0.25 2.64
CA ASP A 134 13.31 0.03 1.94
C ASP A 134 12.42 0.99 2.73
N VAL A 135 11.63 1.78 2.00
CA VAL A 135 10.71 2.76 2.57
C VAL A 135 9.27 2.26 2.47
N LEU A 136 8.57 2.33 3.60
CA LEU A 136 7.17 1.99 3.76
C LEU A 136 6.37 3.25 4.09
N VAL A 137 5.20 3.38 3.48
CA VAL A 137 4.22 4.43 3.82
C VAL A 137 2.91 3.77 4.21
N ARG A 138 2.39 4.15 5.38
CA ARG A 138 1.11 3.68 5.92
C ARG A 138 0.16 4.81 6.16
#